data_AF-A0A291Q2L7-F1
#
_entry.id   AF-A0A291Q2L7-F1
#
_cell.length_a   1.000
_cell.length_b   1.000
_cell.length_c   1.000
_cell.angle_alpha   90.00
_cell.angle_beta   90.00
_cell.angle_gamma   90.00
#
_symmetry.space_group_name_H-M   'P 1'
#
loop_
_entity.id
_entity.type
_entity.pdbx_description
1 polymer ?
#
loop_
_entity_poly.entity_id
_entity_poly.type
_entity_poly.pdbx_seq_one_letter_code
_entity_poly.pdbx_strand_id
1 'polypeptide(L)'
;MSRRLSARLLTACLVLALGSGTAVAAGPAPGSPSGVTGQSRVPDPYCYDEPSRPDADLTDLKAGFTSSNWMRTLQAMYKRRWPSGEALAIAQANDRYWDQFVDKRSFDGFAESMMVAIHEETHMWDLDPSRTDWDVHIAAWINGGQQALAVPLHGGFPRKEILPLIKDRLSSSMDDIYLRDSTQGSYRLQGVLAEQNAGLTGLPSVTVLQEFIKGVGASNARDIAATNLRYLLLYLRVAKDKHPAYWAQIKAEPKLRDLVLTQFLRTAYWLEKSAPYTGKLGSKDADKITATNYAPENIAVLEEFTGRKVRLDAQKNCTA
;
A
#
# COMPACT_ATOMS: atom_id res chain seq x y z
N MET A 1 24.64 -29.54 -23.67
CA MET A 1 23.78 -29.59 -22.47
C MET A 1 23.75 -28.20 -21.83
N SER A 2 22.71 -27.42 -22.09
CA SER A 2 22.59 -26.02 -21.65
C SER A 2 21.84 -25.96 -20.31
N ARG A 3 22.51 -25.49 -19.25
CA ARG A 3 21.90 -25.25 -17.94
C ARG A 3 21.15 -23.92 -17.98
N ARG A 4 19.82 -23.99 -18.03
CA ARG A 4 18.92 -22.85 -17.78
C ARG A 4 19.04 -22.44 -16.31
N LEU A 5 19.68 -21.30 -16.05
CA LEU A 5 19.54 -20.57 -14.79
C LEU A 5 18.12 -20.01 -14.75
N SER A 6 17.25 -20.67 -13.98
CA SER A 6 15.94 -20.11 -13.63
C SER A 6 16.18 -18.94 -12.69
N ALA A 7 15.89 -17.72 -13.16
CA ALA A 7 15.78 -16.54 -12.33
C ALA A 7 14.67 -16.79 -11.30
N ARG A 8 15.05 -17.14 -10.07
CA ARG A 8 14.13 -17.11 -8.94
C ARG A 8 13.82 -15.63 -8.69
N LEU A 9 12.56 -15.24 -8.91
CA LEU A 9 12.04 -13.98 -8.39
C LEU A 9 12.31 -13.96 -6.88
N LEU A 10 13.20 -13.08 -6.44
CA LEU A 10 13.35 -12.71 -5.04
C LEU A 10 12.11 -11.90 -4.65
N THR A 11 11.01 -12.60 -4.33
CA THR A 11 9.95 -12.02 -3.50
C THR A 11 10.44 -12.18 -2.07
N ALA A 12 11.05 -11.15 -1.52
CA ALA A 12 11.49 -11.14 -0.14
C ALA A 12 10.25 -10.98 0.74
N CYS A 13 9.65 -12.09 1.18
CA CYS A 13 8.73 -12.07 2.33
C CYS A 13 9.54 -12.52 3.54
N LEU A 14 9.95 -11.56 4.37
CA LEU A 14 10.58 -11.86 5.65
C LEU A 14 9.49 -12.22 6.67
N VAL A 15 9.71 -13.28 7.43
CA VAL A 15 8.95 -13.56 8.65
C VAL A 15 9.37 -12.51 9.67
N LEU A 16 8.47 -11.57 10.00
CA LEU A 16 8.73 -10.53 10.99
C LEU A 16 8.85 -11.13 12.39
N ALA A 17 10.09 -11.26 12.88
CA ALA A 17 10.38 -11.32 14.30
C ALA A 17 10.41 -9.88 14.84
N LEU A 18 9.31 -9.47 15.48
CA LEU A 18 9.11 -8.12 16.03
C LEU A 18 10.21 -7.81 17.07
N GLY A 19 11.11 -6.90 16.73
CA GLY A 19 12.00 -6.22 17.68
C GLY A 19 11.42 -4.85 18.02
N SER A 20 11.42 -4.50 19.30
CA SER A 20 10.93 -3.22 19.81
C SER A 20 11.82 -2.06 19.34
N GLY A 21 11.40 -1.39 18.26
CA GLY A 21 11.95 -0.11 17.81
C GLY A 21 11.24 1.05 18.51
N THR A 22 11.98 1.86 19.26
CA THR A 22 11.46 3.11 19.83
C THR A 22 11.56 4.22 18.79
N ALA A 23 10.44 4.58 18.16
CA ALA A 23 10.36 5.78 17.33
C ALA A 23 10.25 7.04 18.21
N VAL A 24 11.04 8.07 17.87
CA VAL A 24 10.98 9.38 18.51
C VAL A 24 9.82 10.17 17.91
N ALA A 25 8.90 10.63 18.76
CA ALA A 25 7.79 11.49 18.37
C ALA A 25 8.30 12.77 17.72
N ALA A 26 7.86 13.04 16.49
CA ALA A 26 8.07 14.34 15.85
C ALA A 26 7.29 15.41 16.65
N GLY A 27 8.00 16.41 17.16
CA GLY A 27 7.42 17.53 17.90
C GLY A 27 6.46 18.36 17.04
N PRO A 28 5.50 19.06 17.67
CA PRO A 28 4.45 19.78 16.96
C PRO A 28 5.02 20.99 16.23
N ALA A 29 4.70 21.10 14.94
CA ALA A 29 4.83 22.36 14.22
C ALA A 29 3.84 23.40 14.81
N PRO A 30 4.22 24.68 14.94
CA PRO A 30 3.38 25.67 15.58
C PRO A 30 2.22 26.08 14.66
N GLY A 31 1.00 25.84 15.16
CA GLY A 31 -0.12 26.79 15.11
C GLY A 31 -0.82 27.01 13.76
N SER A 32 -1.89 26.24 13.55
CA SER A 32 -3.18 26.76 13.07
C SER A 32 -4.31 25.88 13.64
N PRO A 33 -5.49 26.45 13.93
CA PRO A 33 -6.17 26.24 15.20
C PRO A 33 -6.87 24.89 15.37
N SER A 34 -6.93 24.50 16.64
CA SER A 34 -7.56 23.31 17.19
C SER A 34 -9.05 23.18 16.90
N GLY A 35 -9.46 21.93 16.64
CA GLY A 35 -10.65 21.33 17.25
C GLY A 35 -12.00 21.65 16.62
N VAL A 36 -12.50 20.72 15.79
CA VAL A 36 -13.93 20.40 15.74
C VAL A 36 -14.11 18.88 15.73
N THR A 37 -14.72 18.42 16.82
CA THR A 37 -15.57 17.24 17.04
C THR A 37 -16.08 16.49 15.81
N GLY A 38 -16.31 15.18 15.95
CA GLY A 38 -16.98 14.31 14.98
C GLY A 38 -18.20 14.95 14.30
N GLN A 39 -17.96 15.56 13.14
CA GLN A 39 -18.99 16.04 12.24
C GLN A 39 -18.88 15.29 10.91
N SER A 40 -19.95 14.54 10.70
CA SER A 40 -20.48 14.04 9.44
C SER A 40 -20.18 14.94 8.22
N ARG A 41 -19.83 14.27 7.12
CA ARG A 41 -19.92 14.67 5.70
C ARG A 41 -19.06 15.85 5.24
N VAL A 42 -17.91 15.52 4.64
CA VAL A 42 -17.54 16.16 3.37
C VAL A 42 -18.68 15.84 2.38
N PRO A 43 -19.38 16.83 1.80
CA PRO A 43 -20.40 16.58 0.77
C PRO A 43 -19.76 15.90 -0.44
N ASP A 44 -20.45 14.94 -1.03
CA ASP A 44 -20.05 14.35 -2.31
C ASP A 44 -20.03 15.42 -3.42
N PRO A 45 -19.09 15.36 -4.38
CA PRO A 45 -18.08 14.31 -4.57
C PRO A 45 -16.70 14.61 -3.92
N TYR A 46 -16.09 13.59 -3.32
CA TYR A 46 -14.72 13.59 -2.79
C TYR A 46 -13.78 12.84 -3.73
N CYS A 47 -12.62 13.42 -4.06
CA CYS A 47 -11.58 12.79 -4.87
C CYS A 47 -10.29 12.64 -4.06
N TYR A 48 -9.67 11.47 -4.11
CA TYR A 48 -8.30 11.32 -3.61
C TYR A 48 -7.31 11.93 -4.60
N ASP A 49 -6.40 12.76 -4.08
CA ASP A 49 -5.23 13.27 -4.80
C ASP A 49 -4.08 13.45 -3.81
N GLU A 50 -2.85 13.40 -4.30
CA GLU A 50 -1.67 13.80 -3.53
C GLU A 50 -0.57 14.42 -4.41
N PRO A 51 0.20 15.40 -3.90
CA PRO A 51 1.25 16.06 -4.67
C PRO A 51 2.27 15.07 -5.22
N SER A 52 2.49 15.12 -6.53
CA SER A 52 3.55 14.36 -7.19
C SER A 52 3.98 15.01 -8.50
N ARG A 53 5.27 14.91 -8.82
CA ARG A 53 5.91 15.43 -10.03
C ARG A 53 6.89 14.39 -10.57
N PRO A 54 6.41 13.31 -11.23
CA PRO A 54 7.24 12.21 -11.69
C PRO A 54 8.37 12.63 -12.66
N ASP A 55 8.22 13.79 -13.30
CA ASP A 55 9.11 14.37 -14.32
C ASP A 55 10.11 15.40 -13.77
N ALA A 56 10.04 15.77 -12.49
CA ALA A 56 10.98 16.75 -11.92
C ALA A 56 12.43 16.23 -11.98
N ASP A 57 13.39 17.05 -12.40
CA ASP A 57 14.77 16.60 -12.62
C ASP A 57 15.47 16.08 -11.35
N LEU A 58 16.19 14.96 -11.51
CA LEU A 58 17.00 14.29 -10.48
C LEU A 58 18.46 14.09 -10.93
N THR A 59 18.89 14.71 -12.03
CA THR A 59 20.23 14.51 -12.60
C THR A 59 21.34 14.82 -11.61
N ASP A 60 21.21 15.90 -10.83
CA ASP A 60 22.16 16.27 -9.77
C ASP A 60 22.19 15.24 -8.63
N LEU A 61 21.02 14.74 -8.20
CA LEU A 61 20.92 13.72 -7.15
C LEU A 61 21.52 12.38 -7.62
N LYS A 62 21.32 12.02 -8.88
CA LYS A 62 21.95 10.86 -9.51
C LYS A 62 23.47 11.01 -9.60
N ALA A 63 23.96 12.17 -10.02
CA ALA A 63 25.39 12.45 -10.12
C ALA A 63 26.09 12.45 -8.75
N GLY A 64 25.40 12.93 -7.71
CA GLY A 64 25.91 12.98 -6.34
C GLY A 64 25.66 11.73 -5.50
N PHE A 65 25.04 10.69 -6.04
CA PHE A 65 24.67 9.50 -5.27
C PHE A 65 25.89 8.67 -4.86
N THR A 66 25.92 8.28 -3.59
CA THR A 66 26.88 7.33 -3.01
C THR A 66 26.17 6.42 -2.02
N SER A 67 26.76 5.27 -1.71
CA SER A 67 26.23 4.40 -0.66
C SER A 67 26.13 5.11 0.69
N SER A 68 27.03 6.05 0.99
CA SER A 68 27.05 6.77 2.27
C SER A 68 25.96 7.83 2.44
N ASN A 69 25.40 8.36 1.34
CA ASN A 69 24.41 9.44 1.38
C ASN A 69 23.01 9.01 0.93
N TRP A 70 22.77 7.71 0.77
CA TRP A 70 21.54 7.16 0.22
C TRP A 70 20.25 7.72 0.86
N MET A 71 20.19 7.84 2.19
CA MET A 71 19.00 8.34 2.90
C MET A 71 18.75 9.83 2.60
N ARG A 72 19.82 10.63 2.54
CA ARG A 72 19.71 12.04 2.15
C ARG A 72 19.24 12.16 0.70
N THR A 73 19.76 11.29 -0.19
CA THR A 73 19.33 11.23 -1.58
C THR A 73 17.86 10.82 -1.69
N LEU A 74 17.41 9.84 -0.90
CA LEU A 74 16.01 9.42 -0.82
C LEU A 74 15.08 10.58 -0.48
N GLN A 75 15.37 11.25 0.63
CA GLN A 75 14.57 12.37 1.11
C GLN A 75 14.55 13.51 0.09
N ALA A 76 15.69 13.90 -0.49
CA ALA A 76 15.75 14.95 -1.50
C ALA A 76 15.02 14.58 -2.80
N MET A 77 15.10 13.31 -3.21
CA MET A 77 14.42 12.78 -4.39
C MET A 77 12.90 12.81 -4.22
N TYR A 78 12.39 12.30 -3.10
CA TYR A 78 10.96 12.33 -2.83
C TYR A 78 10.43 13.73 -2.51
N LYS A 79 11.21 14.61 -1.89
CA LYS A 79 10.83 16.01 -1.77
C LYS A 79 10.43 16.64 -3.09
N ARG A 80 11.18 16.30 -4.16
CA ARG A 80 10.93 16.82 -5.51
C ARG A 80 9.77 16.13 -6.21
N ARG A 81 9.68 14.80 -6.11
CA ARG A 81 8.74 14.01 -6.94
C ARG A 81 7.52 13.46 -6.22
N TRP A 82 7.57 13.25 -4.91
CA TRP A 82 6.48 12.71 -4.09
C TRP A 82 6.67 13.04 -2.60
N PRO A 83 6.25 14.25 -2.15
CA PRO A 83 6.48 14.70 -0.78
C PRO A 83 5.96 13.76 0.32
N SER A 84 4.90 12.98 0.07
CA SER A 84 4.44 11.96 1.03
C SER A 84 5.50 10.88 1.28
N GLY A 85 6.28 10.51 0.26
CA GLY A 85 7.40 9.57 0.40
C GLY A 85 8.57 10.16 1.19
N GLU A 86 8.82 11.47 1.06
CA GLU A 86 9.82 12.18 1.89
C GLU A 86 9.38 12.15 3.36
N ALA A 87 8.12 12.45 3.63
CA ALA A 87 7.59 12.46 4.99
C ALA A 87 7.71 11.07 5.67
N LEU A 88 7.41 9.99 4.93
CA LEU A 88 7.63 8.63 5.42
C LEU A 88 9.12 8.35 5.65
N ALA A 89 10.00 8.79 4.74
CA ALA A 89 11.44 8.64 4.87
C ALA A 89 12.08 9.41 6.02
N ILE A 90 11.49 10.53 6.42
CA ILE A 90 11.87 11.23 7.63
C ILE A 90 11.37 10.47 8.86
N ALA A 91 10.12 10.00 8.85
CA ALA A 91 9.51 9.29 9.97
C ALA A 91 10.24 7.98 10.32
N GLN A 92 10.74 7.27 9.30
CA GLN A 92 11.44 5.99 9.46
C GLN A 92 12.98 6.14 9.40
N ALA A 93 13.53 7.35 9.38
CA ALA A 93 14.98 7.56 9.18
C ALA A 93 15.89 6.85 10.19
N ASN A 94 15.35 6.49 11.36
CA ASN A 94 16.07 5.81 12.44
C ASN A 94 15.78 4.31 12.50
N ASP A 95 14.99 3.74 11.58
CA ASP A 95 14.89 2.29 11.50
C ASP A 95 16.23 1.68 11.10
N ARG A 96 16.70 0.76 11.93
CA ARG A 96 17.98 0.08 11.75
C ARG A 96 17.93 -1.00 10.67
N TYR A 97 16.74 -1.41 10.25
CA TYR A 97 16.54 -2.48 9.29
C TYR A 97 16.36 -1.98 7.86
N TRP A 98 15.92 -0.73 7.65
CA TRP A 98 15.73 -0.13 6.32
C TRP A 98 16.85 -0.47 5.33
N ASP A 99 18.11 -0.29 5.73
CA ASP A 99 19.28 -0.51 4.87
C ASP A 99 19.24 -1.86 4.11
N GLN A 100 18.73 -2.93 4.74
CA GLN A 100 18.71 -4.26 4.13
C GLN A 100 17.88 -4.36 2.84
N PHE A 101 16.96 -3.41 2.63
CA PHE A 101 16.09 -3.35 1.46
C PHE A 101 16.58 -2.41 0.36
N VAL A 102 17.73 -1.75 0.56
CA VAL A 102 18.22 -0.69 -0.33
C VAL A 102 19.45 -1.14 -1.11
N ASP A 103 19.36 -1.14 -2.45
CA ASP A 103 20.54 -1.41 -3.28
C ASP A 103 21.36 -0.13 -3.48
N LYS A 104 22.47 -0.02 -2.76
CA LYS A 104 23.31 1.17 -2.75
C LYS A 104 24.43 1.17 -3.79
N ARG A 105 24.47 0.17 -4.69
CA ARG A 105 25.59 -0.01 -5.64
C ARG A 105 25.57 1.01 -6.77
N SER A 106 24.40 1.55 -7.11
CA SER A 106 24.21 2.58 -8.13
C SER A 106 22.90 3.33 -7.88
N PHE A 107 22.73 4.53 -8.45
CA PHE A 107 21.47 5.27 -8.33
C PHE A 107 20.29 4.51 -8.94
N ASP A 108 20.51 3.79 -10.05
CA ASP A 108 19.44 3.04 -10.70
C ASP A 108 19.04 1.81 -9.86
N GLY A 109 19.99 1.07 -9.30
CA GLY A 109 19.70 0.00 -8.33
C GLY A 109 18.99 0.52 -7.08
N PHE A 110 19.42 1.68 -6.58
CA PHE A 110 18.77 2.39 -5.47
C PHE A 110 17.31 2.71 -5.81
N ALA A 111 17.04 3.34 -6.95
CA ALA A 111 15.69 3.64 -7.41
C ALA A 111 14.83 2.38 -7.61
N GLU A 112 15.39 1.30 -8.16
CA GLU A 112 14.70 0.00 -8.32
C GLU A 112 14.32 -0.63 -6.98
N SER A 113 15.16 -0.48 -5.96
CA SER A 113 14.92 -1.04 -4.62
C SER A 113 13.78 -0.35 -3.86
N MET A 114 13.36 0.84 -4.28
CA MET A 114 12.41 1.68 -3.53
C MET A 114 11.02 1.06 -3.38
N MET A 115 10.57 0.22 -4.31
CA MET A 115 9.27 -0.45 -4.13
C MET A 115 9.28 -1.29 -2.86
N VAL A 116 10.29 -2.16 -2.71
CA VAL A 116 10.40 -3.04 -1.55
C VAL A 116 10.74 -2.23 -0.31
N ALA A 117 11.73 -1.33 -0.39
CA ALA A 117 12.13 -0.54 0.78
C ALA A 117 10.96 0.27 1.35
N ILE A 118 10.20 1.00 0.53
CA ILE A 118 9.06 1.78 1.01
C ILE A 118 7.88 0.89 1.42
N HIS A 119 7.66 -0.24 0.76
CA HIS A 119 6.68 -1.23 1.17
C HIS A 119 6.95 -1.72 2.61
N GLU A 120 8.17 -2.18 2.87
CA GLU A 120 8.56 -2.71 4.18
C GLU A 120 8.60 -1.62 5.26
N GLU A 121 9.07 -0.41 4.93
CA GLU A 121 9.00 0.72 5.87
C GLU A 121 7.57 1.15 6.20
N THR A 122 6.63 0.93 5.28
CA THR A 122 5.21 1.15 5.57
C THR A 122 4.72 0.12 6.59
N HIS A 123 5.13 -1.16 6.48
CA HIS A 123 4.87 -2.16 7.53
C HIS A 123 5.49 -1.74 8.87
N MET A 124 6.74 -1.25 8.87
CA MET A 124 7.40 -0.80 10.11
C MET A 124 6.65 0.37 10.75
N TRP A 125 6.04 1.24 9.94
CA TRP A 125 5.23 2.33 10.46
C TRP A 125 3.87 1.85 10.99
N ASP A 126 3.15 1.07 10.19
CA ASP A 126 1.78 0.62 10.43
C ASP A 126 1.69 -0.35 11.62
N LEU A 127 2.67 -1.26 11.74
CA LEU A 127 2.64 -2.38 12.70
C LEU A 127 3.45 -2.12 13.98
N ASP A 128 3.94 -0.90 14.18
CA ASP A 128 4.62 -0.51 15.41
C ASP A 128 3.69 -0.70 16.63
N PRO A 129 4.14 -1.43 17.67
CA PRO A 129 3.34 -1.72 18.85
C PRO A 129 2.85 -0.48 19.63
N SER A 130 3.45 0.69 19.43
CA SER A 130 2.97 1.94 20.02
C SER A 130 1.69 2.48 19.35
N ARG A 131 1.35 1.98 18.16
CA ARG A 131 0.22 2.46 17.33
C ARG A 131 -0.80 1.37 17.02
N THR A 132 -0.38 0.11 17.07
CA THR A 132 -1.17 -1.04 16.64
C THR A 132 -1.17 -2.12 17.72
N ASP A 133 -2.35 -2.70 17.96
CA ASP A 133 -2.54 -3.91 18.76
C ASP A 133 -3.18 -4.99 17.87
N TRP A 134 -2.52 -6.14 17.78
CA TRP A 134 -2.79 -7.13 16.74
C TRP A 134 -4.22 -7.67 16.84
N ASP A 135 -4.95 -7.60 15.72
CA ASP A 135 -6.36 -7.94 15.55
C ASP A 135 -7.34 -7.10 16.40
N VAL A 136 -6.86 -6.10 17.15
CA VAL A 136 -7.70 -5.19 17.97
C VAL A 136 -7.89 -3.86 17.25
N HIS A 137 -6.79 -3.15 16.97
CA HIS A 137 -6.80 -1.91 16.20
C HIS A 137 -5.52 -1.72 15.39
N ILE A 138 -5.63 -1.05 14.24
CA ILE A 138 -4.50 -0.76 13.35
C ILE A 138 -4.24 0.75 13.21
N ALA A 139 -3.00 1.10 12.87
CA ALA A 139 -2.63 2.36 12.26
C ALA A 139 -2.23 2.17 10.79
N ALA A 140 -2.55 3.15 9.95
CA ALA A 140 -2.18 3.15 8.55
C ALA A 140 -1.61 4.51 8.11
N TRP A 141 -0.40 4.51 7.57
CA TRP A 141 0.17 5.66 6.88
C TRP A 141 -0.55 5.87 5.55
N ILE A 142 -1.11 7.06 5.31
CA ILE A 142 -1.84 7.36 4.06
C ILE A 142 -0.99 8.26 3.17
N ASN A 143 -0.63 9.45 3.66
CA ASN A 143 0.23 10.41 2.96
C ASN A 143 0.86 11.39 3.96
N GLY A 144 1.67 12.33 3.47
CA GLY A 144 2.40 13.27 4.33
C GLY A 144 1.53 14.15 5.23
N GLY A 145 0.23 14.28 4.96
CA GLY A 145 -0.73 15.05 5.76
C GLY A 145 -1.83 14.22 6.42
N GLN A 146 -1.85 12.91 6.21
CA GLN A 146 -2.98 12.05 6.63
C GLN A 146 -2.50 10.69 7.12
N GLN A 147 -3.04 10.29 8.27
CA GLN A 147 -2.82 8.99 8.90
C GLN A 147 -4.16 8.49 9.46
N ALA A 148 -4.36 7.18 9.48
CA ALA A 148 -5.44 6.56 10.24
C ALA A 148 -4.84 5.95 11.52
N LEU A 149 -5.33 6.35 12.69
CA LEU A 149 -4.83 5.87 13.98
C LEU A 149 -5.94 5.23 14.80
N ALA A 150 -5.60 4.14 15.49
CA ALA A 150 -6.51 3.37 16.34
C ALA A 150 -7.84 3.06 15.61
N VAL A 151 -7.72 2.45 14.43
CA VAL A 151 -8.86 1.97 13.62
C VAL A 151 -9.29 0.60 14.17
N PRO A 152 -10.49 0.46 14.76
CA PRO A 152 -10.93 -0.81 15.32
C PRO A 152 -11.11 -1.89 14.25
N LEU A 153 -10.68 -3.11 14.55
CA LEU A 153 -10.75 -4.25 13.63
C LEU A 153 -11.72 -5.34 14.07
N HIS A 154 -12.00 -5.48 15.37
CA HIS A 154 -12.88 -6.51 15.94
C HIS A 154 -12.47 -7.94 15.54
N GLY A 155 -11.17 -8.18 15.37
CA GLY A 155 -10.60 -9.46 14.98
C GLY A 155 -10.80 -9.81 13.51
N GLY A 156 -11.89 -10.52 13.22
CA GLY A 156 -12.21 -11.09 11.91
C GLY A 156 -11.88 -12.57 11.75
N PHE A 157 -11.78 -13.00 10.51
CA PHE A 157 -11.56 -14.40 10.11
C PHE A 157 -10.31 -14.54 9.22
N PRO A 158 -9.72 -15.74 9.10
CA PRO A 158 -8.54 -15.99 8.26
C PRO A 158 -8.74 -15.56 6.80
N ARG A 159 -7.81 -14.77 6.26
CA ARG A 159 -7.91 -14.24 4.89
C ARG A 159 -7.91 -15.34 3.82
N LYS A 160 -7.38 -16.53 4.11
CA LYS A 160 -7.50 -17.70 3.23
C LYS A 160 -8.95 -18.07 2.88
N GLU A 161 -9.95 -17.66 3.67
CA GLU A 161 -11.36 -17.90 3.35
C GLU A 161 -11.85 -17.23 2.07
N ILE A 162 -11.11 -16.23 1.55
CA ILE A 162 -11.44 -15.57 0.26
C ILE A 162 -11.01 -16.40 -0.95
N LEU A 163 -10.11 -17.38 -0.76
CA LEU A 163 -9.51 -18.17 -1.84
C LEU A 163 -10.56 -18.84 -2.76
N PRO A 164 -11.70 -19.39 -2.27
CA PRO A 164 -12.73 -19.94 -3.13
C PRO A 164 -13.38 -18.93 -4.08
N LEU A 165 -13.30 -17.62 -3.82
CA LEU A 165 -13.82 -16.57 -4.71
C LEU A 165 -12.87 -16.24 -5.87
N ILE A 166 -11.61 -16.68 -5.80
CA ILE A 166 -10.62 -16.48 -6.88
C ILE A 166 -10.74 -17.65 -7.86
N LYS A 167 -11.28 -17.38 -9.05
CA LYS A 167 -11.55 -18.40 -10.08
C LYS A 167 -10.57 -18.39 -11.25
N ASP A 168 -9.78 -17.33 -11.36
CA ASP A 168 -8.71 -17.18 -12.35
C ASP A 168 -7.35 -17.57 -11.77
N ARG A 169 -6.28 -17.29 -12.51
CA ARG A 169 -4.89 -17.51 -12.09
C ARG A 169 -4.04 -16.22 -12.15
N LEU A 170 -4.68 -15.06 -12.25
CA LEU A 170 -4.01 -13.79 -12.50
C LEU A 170 -3.05 -13.43 -11.36
N SER A 171 -3.40 -13.75 -10.11
CA SER A 171 -2.62 -13.48 -8.90
C SER A 171 -1.98 -14.72 -8.28
N SER A 172 -1.86 -15.83 -9.01
CA SER A 172 -1.50 -17.14 -8.43
C SER A 172 -0.26 -17.15 -7.53
N SER A 173 0.82 -16.45 -7.92
CA SER A 173 2.03 -16.36 -7.09
C SER A 173 1.80 -15.65 -5.76
N MET A 174 0.95 -14.63 -5.75
CA MET A 174 0.55 -13.91 -4.54
C MET A 174 -0.48 -14.72 -3.74
N ASP A 175 -1.38 -15.46 -4.40
CA ASP A 175 -2.33 -16.33 -3.71
C ASP A 175 -1.59 -17.41 -2.91
N ASP A 176 -0.52 -17.97 -3.49
CA ASP A 176 0.32 -18.98 -2.83
C ASP A 176 0.96 -18.44 -1.55
N ILE A 177 1.45 -17.19 -1.59
CA ILE A 177 2.10 -16.52 -0.45
C ILE A 177 1.08 -16.06 0.58
N TYR A 178 0.06 -15.30 0.18
CA TYR A 178 -0.79 -14.60 1.13
C TYR A 178 -1.99 -15.43 1.60
N LEU A 179 -2.47 -16.38 0.78
CA LEU A 179 -3.70 -17.11 1.05
C LEU A 179 -3.48 -18.60 1.30
N ARG A 180 -2.59 -19.26 0.57
CA ARG A 180 -2.37 -20.71 0.70
C ARG A 180 -1.33 -21.09 1.73
N ASP A 181 -0.32 -20.25 1.93
CA ASP A 181 0.63 -20.45 3.02
C ASP A 181 -0.12 -20.51 4.36
N SER A 182 0.34 -21.41 5.22
CA SER A 182 -0.33 -21.73 6.48
C SER A 182 -0.34 -20.55 7.47
N THR A 183 0.74 -19.78 7.53
CA THR A 183 0.90 -18.67 8.48
C THR A 183 0.26 -17.43 7.91
N GLN A 184 0.67 -17.04 6.70
CA GLN A 184 0.17 -15.88 6.00
C GLN A 184 -1.34 -15.99 5.73
N GLY A 185 -1.85 -17.17 5.35
CA GLY A 185 -3.28 -17.39 5.14
C GLY A 185 -4.12 -17.32 6.43
N SER A 186 -3.49 -17.41 7.60
CA SER A 186 -4.17 -17.33 8.90
C SER A 186 -4.43 -15.89 9.38
N TYR A 187 -3.71 -14.90 8.83
CA TYR A 187 -3.91 -13.50 9.17
C TYR A 187 -5.34 -13.03 8.84
N ARG A 188 -5.86 -12.10 9.63
CA ARG A 188 -7.24 -11.62 9.54
C ARG A 188 -7.29 -10.27 8.81
N LEU A 189 -8.32 -9.46 9.09
CA LEU A 189 -8.50 -8.16 8.45
C LEU A 189 -7.26 -7.26 8.62
N GLN A 190 -6.56 -7.34 9.76
CA GLN A 190 -5.32 -6.60 9.96
C GLN A 190 -4.29 -6.89 8.87
N GLY A 191 -4.00 -8.18 8.62
CA GLY A 191 -3.04 -8.58 7.61
C GLY A 191 -3.49 -8.28 6.18
N VAL A 192 -4.80 -8.17 5.94
CA VAL A 192 -5.32 -7.72 4.63
C VAL A 192 -5.09 -6.22 4.43
N LEU A 193 -5.39 -5.41 5.46
CA LEU A 193 -5.22 -3.95 5.40
C LEU A 193 -3.76 -3.52 5.41
N ALA A 194 -2.90 -4.20 6.18
CA ALA A 194 -1.47 -3.91 6.25
C ALA A 194 -0.79 -4.17 4.90
N GLU A 195 -1.00 -5.35 4.30
CA GLU A 195 -0.45 -5.67 2.97
C GLU A 195 -1.01 -4.76 1.87
N GLN A 196 -2.28 -4.41 1.97
CA GLN A 196 -2.87 -3.44 1.05
C GLN A 196 -2.23 -2.06 1.19
N ASN A 197 -2.01 -1.57 2.41
CA ASN A 197 -1.43 -0.25 2.62
C ASN A 197 0.05 -0.19 2.20
N ALA A 198 0.83 -1.20 2.56
CA ALA A 198 2.24 -1.32 2.17
C ALA A 198 2.38 -1.50 0.66
N GLY A 199 1.58 -2.39 0.06
CA GLY A 199 1.53 -2.61 -1.38
C GLY A 199 1.18 -1.34 -2.16
N LEU A 200 0.16 -0.63 -1.68
CA LEU A 200 -0.24 0.66 -2.22
C LEU A 200 0.83 1.73 -2.08
N THR A 201 1.56 1.79 -0.96
CA THR A 201 2.59 2.82 -0.73
C THR A 201 3.88 2.51 -1.48
N GLY A 202 4.17 1.25 -1.77
CA GLY A 202 5.25 0.83 -2.67
C GLY A 202 5.03 1.28 -4.12
N LEU A 203 3.79 1.34 -4.63
CA LEU A 203 3.49 1.77 -6.01
C LEU A 203 3.95 3.20 -6.37
N PRO A 204 3.56 4.26 -5.64
CA PRO A 204 4.04 5.61 -5.92
C PRO A 204 5.56 5.74 -5.82
N SER A 205 6.17 5.01 -4.89
CA SER A 205 7.62 5.07 -4.62
C SER A 205 8.48 4.79 -5.86
N VAL A 206 8.00 3.93 -6.77
CA VAL A 206 8.65 3.62 -8.05
C VAL A 206 7.96 4.25 -9.26
N THR A 207 6.68 4.60 -9.16
CA THR A 207 5.99 5.35 -10.22
C THR A 207 6.71 6.67 -10.49
N VAL A 208 7.11 7.37 -9.43
CA VAL A 208 7.85 8.63 -9.56
C VAL A 208 9.31 8.47 -9.98
N LEU A 209 9.80 7.23 -10.06
CA LEU A 209 11.18 6.88 -10.44
C LEU A 209 11.23 6.01 -11.70
N GLN A 210 10.13 5.90 -12.44
CA GLN A 210 9.94 4.92 -13.54
C GLN A 210 11.06 4.92 -14.60
N GLU A 211 11.73 6.05 -14.82
CA GLU A 211 12.81 6.19 -15.80
C GLU A 211 14.11 5.48 -15.39
N PHE A 212 14.31 5.24 -14.09
CA PHE A 212 15.46 4.53 -13.54
C PHE A 212 15.23 3.03 -13.39
N ILE A 213 14.00 2.57 -13.61
CA ILE A 213 13.63 1.15 -13.56
C ILE A 213 14.03 0.48 -14.88
N LYS A 214 15.06 -0.36 -14.82
CA LYS A 214 15.71 -1.07 -15.94
C LYS A 214 15.26 -2.54 -16.09
N GLY A 215 14.49 -3.05 -15.13
CA GLY A 215 13.79 -4.32 -15.28
C GLY A 215 14.57 -5.56 -14.84
N VAL A 216 15.72 -5.41 -14.17
CA VAL A 216 16.34 -6.53 -13.43
C VAL A 216 15.58 -6.72 -12.13
N GLY A 217 14.45 -7.44 -12.19
CA GLY A 217 13.47 -7.55 -11.10
C GLY A 217 12.18 -6.74 -11.28
N ALA A 218 11.90 -6.27 -12.51
CA ALA A 218 10.71 -5.55 -12.99
C ALA A 218 9.60 -5.39 -11.92
N SER A 219 9.71 -4.30 -11.14
CA SER A 219 8.91 -4.00 -9.96
C SER A 219 7.44 -4.39 -10.16
N ASN A 220 6.97 -5.43 -9.48
CA ASN A 220 5.58 -5.91 -9.52
C ASN A 220 4.63 -5.01 -8.70
N ALA A 221 4.95 -3.71 -8.59
CA ALA A 221 4.24 -2.77 -7.73
C ALA A 221 2.76 -2.66 -8.10
N ARG A 222 2.46 -2.62 -9.41
CA ARG A 222 1.07 -2.62 -9.90
C ARG A 222 0.36 -3.91 -9.54
N ASP A 223 1.00 -5.07 -9.70
CA ASP A 223 0.43 -6.37 -9.32
C ASP A 223 0.14 -6.44 -7.82
N ILE A 224 1.06 -5.96 -6.98
CA ILE A 224 0.92 -5.98 -5.51
C ILE A 224 -0.25 -5.09 -5.10
N ALA A 225 -0.30 -3.84 -5.59
CA ALA A 225 -1.37 -2.90 -5.26
C ALA A 225 -2.73 -3.38 -5.77
N ALA A 226 -2.80 -3.90 -7.01
CA ALA A 226 -4.04 -4.38 -7.57
C ALA A 226 -4.54 -5.66 -6.88
N THR A 227 -3.64 -6.61 -6.57
CA THR A 227 -3.98 -7.89 -5.93
C THR A 227 -4.40 -7.70 -4.48
N ASN A 228 -3.69 -6.89 -3.70
CA ASN A 228 -4.08 -6.68 -2.29
C ASN A 228 -5.40 -5.89 -2.18
N LEU A 229 -5.70 -5.00 -3.12
CA LEU A 229 -7.02 -4.35 -3.17
C LEU A 229 -8.11 -5.38 -3.48
N ARG A 230 -7.83 -6.30 -4.41
CA ARG A 230 -8.71 -7.43 -4.70
C ARG A 230 -8.99 -8.24 -3.44
N TYR A 231 -7.96 -8.55 -2.66
CA TYR A 231 -8.11 -9.32 -1.42
C TYR A 231 -8.97 -8.59 -0.39
N LEU A 232 -8.79 -7.27 -0.22
CA LEU A 232 -9.67 -6.46 0.63
C LEU A 232 -11.12 -6.55 0.20
N LEU A 233 -11.41 -6.36 -1.09
CA LEU A 233 -12.77 -6.42 -1.63
C LEU A 233 -13.39 -7.81 -1.45
N LEU A 234 -12.64 -8.88 -1.71
CA LEU A 234 -13.10 -10.25 -1.50
C LEU A 234 -13.29 -10.58 -0.01
N TYR A 235 -12.46 -10.03 0.87
CA TYR A 235 -12.61 -10.19 2.32
C TYR A 235 -13.91 -9.56 2.79
N LEU A 236 -14.25 -8.35 2.31
CA LEU A 236 -15.53 -7.70 2.62
C LEU A 236 -16.72 -8.53 2.12
N ARG A 237 -16.62 -9.17 0.94
CA ARG A 237 -17.66 -10.10 0.45
C ARG A 237 -17.84 -11.30 1.37
N VAL A 238 -16.74 -11.95 1.76
CA VAL A 238 -16.82 -13.10 2.69
C VAL A 238 -17.35 -12.67 4.06
N ALA A 239 -16.96 -11.49 4.56
CA ALA A 239 -17.48 -10.93 5.80
C ALA A 239 -19.01 -10.80 5.73
N LYS A 240 -19.53 -10.18 4.66
CA LYS A 240 -20.97 -10.02 4.43
C LYS A 240 -21.70 -11.36 4.32
N ASP A 241 -21.19 -12.27 3.49
CA ASP A 241 -21.93 -13.47 3.10
C ASP A 241 -21.84 -14.60 4.14
N LYS A 242 -20.74 -14.68 4.90
CA LYS A 242 -20.48 -15.79 5.82
C LYS A 242 -20.33 -15.39 7.29
N HIS A 243 -20.03 -14.12 7.57
CA HIS A 243 -19.77 -13.63 8.93
C HIS A 243 -20.66 -12.42 9.26
N PRO A 244 -22.01 -12.53 9.17
CA PRO A 244 -22.91 -11.37 9.22
C PRO A 244 -22.83 -10.57 10.54
N ALA A 245 -22.55 -11.22 11.67
CA ALA A 245 -22.35 -10.54 12.95
C ALA A 245 -21.08 -9.67 12.93
N TYR A 246 -19.97 -10.21 12.42
CA TYR A 246 -18.73 -9.47 12.25
C TYR A 246 -18.89 -8.34 11.24
N TRP A 247 -19.51 -8.60 10.08
CA TRP A 247 -19.84 -7.58 9.09
C TRP A 247 -20.62 -6.40 9.69
N ALA A 248 -21.65 -6.68 10.49
CA ALA A 248 -22.43 -5.64 11.15
C ALA A 248 -21.57 -4.78 12.11
N GLN A 249 -20.64 -5.41 12.84
CA GLN A 249 -19.68 -4.70 13.70
C GLN A 249 -18.77 -3.79 12.88
N ILE A 250 -18.02 -4.33 11.91
CA ILE A 250 -17.05 -3.53 11.14
C ILE A 250 -17.70 -2.48 10.23
N LYS A 251 -18.93 -2.71 9.74
CA LYS A 251 -19.69 -1.72 8.98
C LYS A 251 -20.21 -0.58 9.85
N ALA A 252 -20.35 -0.79 11.16
CA ALA A 252 -20.69 0.29 12.09
C ALA A 252 -19.50 1.21 12.40
N GLU A 253 -18.26 0.78 12.11
CA GLU A 253 -17.03 1.51 12.45
C GLU A 253 -16.68 2.61 11.43
N PRO A 254 -16.87 3.92 11.77
CA PRO A 254 -16.67 4.99 10.80
C PRO A 254 -15.21 5.09 10.33
N LYS A 255 -14.25 4.92 11.25
CA LYS A 255 -12.82 4.96 10.93
C LYS A 255 -12.41 3.88 9.93
N LEU A 256 -12.96 2.68 10.07
CA LEU A 256 -12.64 1.56 9.19
C LEU A 256 -13.28 1.78 7.81
N ARG A 257 -14.51 2.31 7.76
CA ARG A 257 -15.15 2.71 6.51
C ARG A 257 -14.34 3.77 5.76
N ASP A 258 -13.88 4.79 6.46
CA ASP A 258 -13.07 5.85 5.88
C ASP A 258 -11.71 5.34 5.40
N LEU A 259 -11.05 4.44 6.16
CA LEU A 259 -9.81 3.81 5.76
C LEU A 259 -9.98 2.95 4.49
N VAL A 260 -11.00 2.09 4.45
CA VAL A 260 -11.29 1.24 3.28
C VAL A 260 -11.59 2.08 2.04
N LEU A 261 -12.41 3.13 2.18
CA LEU A 261 -12.68 4.05 1.08
C LEU A 261 -11.40 4.75 0.61
N THR A 262 -10.59 5.26 1.54
CA THR A 262 -9.34 5.96 1.22
C THR A 262 -8.36 5.03 0.51
N GLN A 263 -8.18 3.80 1.00
CA GLN A 263 -7.31 2.82 0.34
C GLN A 263 -7.79 2.48 -1.08
N PHE A 264 -9.10 2.33 -1.29
CA PHE A 264 -9.66 2.10 -2.62
C PHE A 264 -9.36 3.27 -3.57
N LEU A 265 -9.72 4.50 -3.18
CA LEU A 265 -9.57 5.70 -4.02
C LEU A 265 -8.10 6.03 -4.29
N ARG A 266 -7.23 5.90 -3.27
CA ARG A 266 -5.77 6.08 -3.41
C ARG A 266 -5.16 5.02 -4.33
N THR A 267 -5.64 3.78 -4.27
CA THR A 267 -5.19 2.72 -5.19
C THR A 267 -5.63 3.02 -6.62
N ALA A 268 -6.87 3.46 -6.83
CA ALA A 268 -7.35 3.88 -8.14
C ALA A 268 -6.47 5.01 -8.72
N TYR A 269 -6.19 6.04 -7.91
CA TYR A 269 -5.34 7.16 -8.28
C TYR A 269 -3.94 6.72 -8.75
N TRP A 270 -3.26 5.89 -7.96
CA TRP A 270 -1.89 5.46 -8.31
C TRP A 270 -1.84 4.42 -9.42
N LEU A 271 -2.85 3.55 -9.55
CA LEU A 271 -2.95 2.64 -10.69
C LEU A 271 -3.21 3.39 -12.00
N GLU A 272 -3.94 4.51 -11.97
CA GLU A 272 -4.09 5.37 -13.13
C GLU A 272 -2.78 6.09 -13.47
N LYS A 273 -2.15 6.76 -12.49
CA LYS A 273 -0.87 7.46 -12.70
C LYS A 273 0.27 6.57 -13.20
N SER A 274 0.28 5.30 -12.80
CA SER A 274 1.31 4.35 -13.21
C SER A 274 0.98 3.57 -14.49
N ALA A 275 -0.23 3.72 -15.05
CA ALA A 275 -0.65 2.99 -16.25
C ALA A 275 0.28 3.20 -17.47
N PRO A 276 0.83 4.40 -17.75
CA PRO A 276 1.78 4.60 -18.84
C PRO A 276 3.07 3.77 -18.72
N TYR A 277 3.36 3.23 -17.53
CA TYR A 277 4.57 2.49 -17.21
C TYR A 277 4.29 1.01 -16.91
N THR A 278 3.14 0.48 -17.33
CA THR A 278 2.72 -0.91 -17.03
C THR A 278 3.79 -1.95 -17.41
N GLY A 279 4.50 -1.76 -18.54
CA GLY A 279 5.57 -2.66 -18.98
C GLY A 279 6.84 -2.64 -18.11
N LYS A 280 6.97 -1.69 -17.17
CA LYS A 280 8.08 -1.60 -16.21
C LYS A 280 7.66 -1.90 -14.77
N LEU A 281 6.43 -1.53 -14.41
CA LEU A 281 5.92 -1.50 -13.04
C LEU A 281 4.89 -2.62 -12.75
N GLY A 282 4.69 -3.54 -13.67
CA GLY A 282 3.84 -4.69 -13.44
C GLY A 282 4.01 -5.80 -14.47
N SER A 283 3.39 -6.94 -14.17
CA SER A 283 3.25 -8.02 -15.13
C SER A 283 2.21 -7.68 -16.20
N LYS A 284 2.16 -8.50 -17.25
CA LYS A 284 1.12 -8.45 -18.28
C LYS A 284 -0.32 -8.62 -17.76
N ASP A 285 -0.48 -9.09 -16.52
CA ASP A 285 -1.78 -9.38 -15.91
C ASP A 285 -2.22 -8.29 -14.92
N ALA A 286 -1.37 -7.32 -14.58
CA ALA A 286 -1.69 -6.24 -13.63
C ALA A 286 -2.97 -5.47 -13.98
N ASP A 287 -3.18 -5.15 -15.26
CA ASP A 287 -4.37 -4.43 -15.72
C ASP A 287 -5.63 -5.32 -15.66
N LYS A 288 -5.48 -6.63 -15.88
CA LYS A 288 -6.59 -7.59 -15.74
C LYS A 288 -6.98 -7.76 -14.27
N ILE A 289 -6.01 -7.86 -13.36
CA ILE A 289 -6.25 -7.89 -11.92
C ILE A 289 -6.99 -6.61 -11.51
N THR A 290 -6.50 -5.45 -11.95
CA THR A 290 -7.14 -4.16 -11.70
C THR A 290 -8.59 -4.15 -12.17
N ALA A 291 -8.89 -4.67 -13.36
CA ALA A 291 -10.27 -4.76 -13.85
C ALA A 291 -11.19 -5.60 -12.94
N THR A 292 -10.68 -6.67 -12.32
CA THR A 292 -11.48 -7.47 -11.38
C THR A 292 -11.90 -6.70 -10.13
N ASN A 293 -11.13 -5.70 -9.69
CA ASN A 293 -11.48 -4.85 -8.54
C ASN A 293 -12.75 -4.04 -8.80
N TYR A 294 -13.06 -3.77 -10.06
CA TYR A 294 -14.25 -3.02 -10.49
C TYR A 294 -15.39 -3.92 -10.97
N ALA A 295 -15.33 -5.23 -10.70
CA ALA A 295 -16.48 -6.11 -10.93
C ALA A 295 -17.70 -5.63 -10.12
N PRO A 296 -18.93 -5.71 -10.67
CA PRO A 296 -20.12 -5.14 -10.03
C PRO A 296 -20.32 -5.58 -8.58
N GLU A 297 -20.04 -6.84 -8.26
CA GLU A 297 -20.19 -7.38 -6.91
C GLU A 297 -19.10 -6.89 -5.93
N ASN A 298 -17.92 -6.52 -6.42
CA ASN A 298 -16.85 -5.94 -5.61
C ASN A 298 -17.14 -4.46 -5.32
N ILE A 299 -17.64 -3.72 -6.31
CA ILE A 299 -18.11 -2.34 -6.11
C ILE A 299 -19.31 -2.31 -5.17
N ALA A 300 -20.29 -3.19 -5.37
CA ALA A 300 -21.49 -3.23 -4.52
C ALA A 300 -21.13 -3.46 -3.04
N VAL A 301 -20.20 -4.36 -2.72
CA VAL A 301 -19.79 -4.57 -1.32
C VAL A 301 -19.03 -3.38 -0.75
N LEU A 302 -18.19 -2.72 -1.54
CA LEU A 302 -17.44 -1.53 -1.12
C LEU A 302 -18.39 -0.38 -0.80
N GLU A 303 -19.32 -0.08 -1.71
CA GLU A 303 -20.28 1.01 -1.54
C GLU A 303 -21.23 0.73 -0.37
N GLU A 304 -21.64 -0.53 -0.19
CA GLU A 304 -22.43 -0.91 0.97
C GLU A 304 -21.63 -0.74 2.27
N PHE A 305 -20.37 -1.19 2.31
CA PHE A 305 -19.51 -1.08 3.48
C PHE A 305 -19.28 0.37 3.87
N THR A 306 -18.81 1.17 2.91
CA THR A 306 -18.39 2.56 3.13
C THR A 306 -19.58 3.51 3.22
N GLY A 307 -20.73 3.16 2.65
CA GLY A 307 -21.89 4.04 2.51
C GLY A 307 -21.67 5.16 1.49
N ARG A 308 -20.70 5.02 0.58
CA ARG A 308 -20.39 5.99 -0.48
C ARG A 308 -20.45 5.35 -1.84
N LYS A 309 -20.99 6.07 -2.82
CA LYS A 309 -20.94 5.68 -4.23
C LYS A 309 -19.59 6.06 -4.81
N VAL A 310 -19.01 5.21 -5.65
CA VAL A 310 -17.73 5.49 -6.31
C VAL A 310 -17.92 5.64 -7.81
N ARG A 311 -17.12 6.50 -8.43
CA ARG A 311 -17.15 6.65 -9.88
C ARG A 311 -16.46 5.48 -10.55
N LEU A 312 -17.05 5.03 -11.65
CA LEU A 312 -16.53 3.92 -12.47
C LEU A 312 -16.05 4.39 -13.86
N ASP A 313 -16.15 5.69 -14.12
CA ASP A 313 -15.71 6.35 -15.35
C ASP A 313 -14.22 6.73 -15.29
N ALA A 314 -13.82 7.82 -15.94
CA ALA A 314 -12.43 8.28 -15.97
C ALA A 314 -11.94 8.84 -14.63
N GLN A 315 -12.78 9.00 -13.60
CA GLN A 315 -12.41 9.58 -12.30
C GLN A 315 -12.58 8.55 -11.16
N LYS A 316 -12.00 7.35 -11.32
CA LYS A 316 -12.15 6.21 -10.39
C LYS A 316 -11.61 6.48 -8.98
N ASN A 317 -10.80 7.52 -8.82
CA ASN A 317 -10.32 8.03 -7.55
C ASN A 317 -11.32 8.95 -6.82
N CYS A 318 -12.57 9.06 -7.30
CA CYS A 318 -13.60 9.90 -6.70
C CYS A 318 -14.88 9.16 -6.27
N THR A 319 -15.59 9.70 -5.29
CA THR A 319 -16.99 9.38 -5.02
C THR A 319 -17.91 10.02 -6.06
N ALA A 320 -19.09 9.42 -6.26
CA ALA A 320 -20.10 9.85 -7.24
C ALA A 320 -21.16 10.77 -6.62
#